data_AF-A0A9E2UC82-F1
#
_entry.id   AF-A0A9E2UC82-F1
#
_cell.length_a   1.000
_cell.length_b   1.000
_cell.length_c   1.000
_cell.angle_alpha   90.00
_cell.angle_beta   90.00
_cell.angle_gamma   90.00
#
_symmetry.space_group_name_H-M   'P 1'
#
loop_
_entity.id
_entity.type
_entity.pdbx_description
1 polymer ?
#
loop_
_entity_poly.entity_id
_entity_poly.type
_entity_poly.pdbx_seq_one_letter_code
_entity_poly.pdbx_strand_id
1 'polypeptide(L)'
;EGAPRLTDVQIAEFLARGDSFLHAGDVASARLFYERAADTGDWQAAMRMGATFDPAFLGRAGVRTVGDPIKAQSWYRHALDLGAPKTDGQVESPKTK
;
A
#
# COMPACT_ATOMS: atom_id res chain seq x y z
N GLU A 1 -28.32 8.77 -0.27
CA GLU A 1 -27.45 9.06 0.88
C GLU A 1 -26.01 8.90 0.43
N GLY A 2 -25.22 9.98 0.46
CA GLY A 2 -23.81 9.91 0.11
C GLY A 2 -23.04 9.37 1.30
N ALA A 3 -22.40 8.22 1.17
CA ALA A 3 -21.50 7.71 2.21
C ALA A 3 -20.53 8.83 2.61
N PRO A 4 -20.28 9.05 3.91
CA PRO A 4 -19.34 10.07 4.34
C PRO A 4 -17.99 9.76 3.69
N ARG A 5 -17.53 10.66 2.82
CA ARG A 5 -16.15 10.62 2.32
C ARG A 5 -15.26 10.70 3.55
N LEU A 6 -14.42 9.69 3.73
CA LEU A 6 -13.46 9.68 4.84
C LEU A 6 -12.60 10.93 4.72
N THR A 7 -12.44 11.62 5.84
CA THR A 7 -11.54 12.77 5.93
C THR A 7 -10.09 12.31 5.88
N ASP A 8 -9.17 13.18 5.50
CA ASP A 8 -7.73 12.91 5.49
C ASP A 8 -7.23 12.38 6.85
N VAL A 9 -7.80 12.87 7.95
CA VAL A 9 -7.51 12.40 9.31
C VAL A 9 -7.93 10.93 9.48
N GLN A 10 -9.12 10.56 9.03
CA GLN A 10 -9.60 9.18 9.14
C GLN A 10 -8.81 8.22 8.24
N ILE A 11 -8.40 8.68 7.05
CA ILE A 11 -7.50 7.94 6.17
C ILE A 11 -6.16 7.69 6.88
N ALA A 12 -5.57 8.72 7.48
CA ALA A 12 -4.33 8.61 8.25
C ALA A 12 -4.47 7.64 9.44
N GLU A 13 -5.61 7.66 10.15
CA GLU A 13 -5.88 6.70 11.22
C GLU A 13 -5.96 5.26 10.70
N PHE A 14 -6.59 5.02 9.55
CA PHE A 14 -6.61 3.68 8.94
C PHE A 14 -5.22 3.23 8.51
N LEU A 15 -4.41 4.10 7.92
CA LEU A 15 -3.01 3.80 7.63
C LEU A 15 -2.25 3.40 8.91
N ALA A 16 -2.34 4.22 9.96
CA ALA A 16 -1.65 3.97 11.23
C ALA A 16 -2.10 2.66 11.91
N ARG A 17 -3.40 2.33 11.84
CA ARG A 17 -3.90 1.04 12.33
C ARG A 17 -3.40 -0.11 11.49
N GLY A 18 -3.41 0.02 10.16
CA GLY A 18 -2.85 -0.97 9.25
C GLY A 18 -1.38 -1.26 9.57
N ASP A 19 -0.58 -0.22 9.82
CA ASP A 19 0.83 -0.36 10.19
C ASP A 19 1.02 -1.08 11.51
N SER A 20 0.18 -0.76 12.49
CA SER A 20 0.23 -1.41 13.80
C SER A 20 -0.04 -2.91 13.70
N PHE A 21 -1.04 -3.32 12.91
CA PHE A 21 -1.33 -4.73 12.66
C PHE A 21 -0.22 -5.42 11.87
N LEU A 22 0.34 -4.74 10.85
CA LEU A 22 1.44 -5.26 10.07
C LEU A 22 2.69 -5.49 10.93
N HIS A 23 3.00 -4.56 11.83
CA HIS A 23 4.10 -4.68 12.78
C HIS A 23 3.87 -5.81 13.80
N ALA A 24 2.62 -6.05 14.18
CA ALA A 24 2.24 -7.21 14.99
C ALA A 24 2.28 -8.54 14.22
N GLY A 25 2.53 -8.51 12.90
CA GLY A 25 2.52 -9.68 12.02
C GLY A 25 1.13 -10.11 11.56
N ASP A 26 0.07 -9.39 11.95
CA ASP A 26 -1.29 -9.62 11.49
C ASP A 26 -1.53 -8.89 10.16
N VAL A 27 -1.06 -9.52 9.09
CA VAL A 27 -1.22 -8.98 7.75
C VAL A 27 -2.69 -8.92 7.35
N ALA A 28 -3.49 -9.93 7.70
CA ALA A 28 -4.90 -9.98 7.30
C ALA A 28 -5.66 -8.75 7.81
N SER A 29 -5.47 -8.40 9.08
CA SER A 29 -6.04 -7.19 9.66
C SER A 29 -5.47 -5.93 9.00
N ALA A 30 -4.16 -5.85 8.78
CA ALA A 30 -3.53 -4.70 8.12
C ALA A 30 -4.13 -4.40 6.74
N ARG A 31 -4.35 -5.45 5.93
CA ARG A 31 -4.92 -5.34 4.58
C ARG A 31 -6.31 -4.71 4.58
N LEU A 32 -7.16 -5.02 5.55
CA LEU A 32 -8.52 -4.46 5.63
C LEU A 32 -8.52 -2.94 5.84
N PHE A 33 -7.58 -2.45 6.66
CA PHE A 33 -7.45 -1.01 6.90
C PHE A 33 -6.86 -0.28 5.69
N TYR A 34 -5.85 -0.85 5.05
CA TYR A 34 -5.29 -0.28 3.83
C TYR A 34 -6.27 -0.30 2.66
N GLU A 35 -7.07 -1.36 2.50
CA GLU A 35 -8.11 -1.43 1.47
C GLU A 35 -9.12 -0.30 1.63
N ARG A 36 -9.60 -0.05 2.86
CA ARG A 36 -10.56 1.01 3.12
C ARG A 36 -10.00 2.41 2.85
N ALA A 37 -8.73 2.64 3.13
CA ALA A 37 -8.06 3.90 2.80
C ALA A 37 -7.76 4.02 1.29
N ALA A 38 -7.44 2.91 0.61
CA ALA A 38 -7.22 2.90 -0.83
C ALA A 38 -8.52 3.14 -1.61
N ASP A 39 -9.66 2.64 -1.12
CA ASP A 39 -10.98 2.87 -1.69
C ASP A 39 -11.37 4.35 -1.73
N THR A 40 -10.79 5.17 -0.86
CA THR A 40 -10.99 6.63 -0.89
C THR A 40 -10.07 7.38 -1.84
N GLY A 41 -9.24 6.65 -2.59
CA GLY A 41 -8.27 7.20 -3.53
C GLY A 41 -6.93 7.59 -2.91
N ASP A 42 -6.62 7.13 -1.69
CA ASP A 42 -5.33 7.39 -1.07
C ASP A 42 -4.24 6.49 -1.67
N TRP A 43 -3.29 7.12 -2.35
CA TRP A 43 -2.19 6.41 -3.02
C TRP A 43 -1.23 5.75 -2.01
N GLN A 44 -1.09 6.30 -0.80
CA GLN A 44 -0.22 5.71 0.23
C GLN A 44 -0.80 4.38 0.72
N ALA A 45 -2.11 4.31 0.89
CA ALA A 45 -2.84 3.11 1.24
C ALA A 45 -2.65 2.02 0.19
N ALA A 46 -2.83 2.36 -1.09
CA ALA A 46 -2.59 1.42 -2.19
C ALA A 46 -1.13 0.91 -2.23
N MET A 47 -0.14 1.77 -1.93
CA MET A 47 1.28 1.34 -1.81
C MET A 47 1.48 0.35 -0.66
N ARG A 48 0.96 0.66 0.54
CA ARG A 48 1.08 -0.24 1.69
C ARG A 48 0.32 -1.55 1.45
N MET A 49 -0.82 -1.50 0.77
CA MET A 49 -1.58 -2.65 0.35
C MET A 49 -0.73 -3.57 -0.54
N GLY A 50 -0.04 -3.02 -1.54
CA GLY A 50 0.92 -3.75 -2.37
C GLY A 50 2.08 -4.36 -1.58
N ALA A 51 2.65 -3.62 -0.63
CA ALA A 51 3.74 -4.10 0.22
C ALA A 51 3.33 -5.33 1.06
N THR A 52 2.08 -5.40 1.51
CA THR A 52 1.60 -6.59 2.25
C THR A 52 1.50 -7.84 1.37
N PHE A 53 1.47 -7.72 0.05
CA PHE A 53 1.49 -8.85 -0.89
C PHE A 53 2.90 -9.11 -1.42
N ASP A 54 3.84 -8.20 -1.22
CA ASP A 54 5.19 -8.34 -1.73
C ASP A 54 6.01 -9.34 -0.88
N PRO A 55 6.41 -10.50 -1.42
CA PRO A 55 7.16 -11.50 -0.66
C PRO A 55 8.53 -10.98 -0.19
N ALA A 56 9.16 -10.05 -0.90
CA ALA A 56 10.42 -9.46 -0.49
C ALA A 56 10.22 -8.52 0.71
N PHE A 57 9.13 -7.74 0.71
CA PHE A 57 8.76 -6.91 1.84
C PHE A 57 8.41 -7.75 3.07
N LEU A 58 7.54 -8.76 2.90
CA LEU A 58 7.12 -9.66 3.98
C LEU A 58 8.30 -10.41 4.59
N GLY A 59 9.24 -10.88 3.77
CA GLY A 59 10.46 -11.52 4.23
C GLY A 59 11.34 -10.59 5.07
N ARG A 60 11.47 -9.32 4.66
CA ARG A 60 12.22 -8.30 5.43
C ARG A 60 11.51 -7.89 6.72
N ALA A 61 10.18 -7.83 6.70
CA ALA A 61 9.35 -7.52 7.86
C ALA A 61 9.25 -8.70 8.86
N GLY A 62 9.81 -9.87 8.53
CA GLY A 62 9.75 -11.06 9.39
C GLY A 62 8.35 -11.68 9.48
N VAL A 63 7.47 -11.35 8.54
CA VAL A 63 6.06 -11.76 8.61
C VAL A 63 5.85 -13.11 7.94
N ARG A 64 5.27 -14.04 8.68
CA ARG A 64 4.99 -15.41 8.22
C ARG A 64 3.68 -15.48 7.43
N THR A 65 3.63 -14.81 6.28
CA THR A 65 2.52 -14.96 5.33
C THR A 65 3.05 -15.17 3.91
N VAL A 66 2.22 -15.78 3.07
CA VAL A 66 2.54 -15.98 1.66
C VAL A 66 2.23 -14.68 0.90
N GLY A 67 3.25 -14.11 0.29
CA GLY A 67 3.11 -12.99 -0.64
C GLY A 67 2.55 -13.44 -2.00
N ASP A 68 1.94 -12.51 -2.71
CA ASP A 68 1.48 -12.65 -4.09
C ASP A 68 2.08 -11.50 -4.93
N PRO A 69 3.16 -11.75 -5.67
CA PRO A 69 3.86 -10.70 -6.41
C PRO A 69 3.01 -10.09 -7.54
N ILE A 70 2.03 -10.84 -8.06
CA ILE A 70 1.11 -10.34 -9.10
C ILE A 70 0.14 -9.33 -8.48
N LYS A 71 -0.44 -9.65 -7.32
CA LYS A 71 -1.29 -8.71 -6.59
C LYS A 71 -0.52 -7.48 -6.12
N ALA A 72 0.71 -7.66 -5.64
CA ALA A 72 1.57 -6.55 -5.23
C ALA A 72 1.76 -5.54 -6.37
N GLN A 73 2.12 -6.02 -7.57
CA GLN A 73 2.27 -5.16 -8.75
C GLN A 73 0.98 -4.44 -9.14
N SER A 74 -0.16 -5.12 -9.11
CA SER A 74 -1.45 -4.49 -9.42
C SER A 74 -1.77 -3.35 -8.45
N TRP A 75 -1.51 -3.54 -7.15
CA TRP A 75 -1.69 -2.50 -6.13
C TRP A 75 -0.71 -1.34 -6.28
N TYR A 76 0.56 -1.62 -6.58
CA TYR A 76 1.53 -0.55 -6.86
C TYR A 76 1.15 0.24 -8.11
N ARG A 77 0.66 -0.43 -9.15
CA ARG A 77 0.16 0.23 -10.35
C ARG A 77 -1.07 1.09 -10.05
N HIS A 78 -1.98 0.59 -9.22
CA HIS A 78 -3.13 1.34 -8.76
C HIS A 78 -2.72 2.59 -7.97
N ALA A 79 -1.73 2.49 -7.08
CA ALA A 79 -1.21 3.65 -6.37
C ALA A 79 -0.65 4.72 -7.31
N LEU A 80 0.05 4.32 -8.39
CA LEU A 80 0.53 5.24 -9.42
C LEU A 80 -0.62 5.92 -10.18
N ASP A 81 -1.72 5.21 -10.41
CA ASP A 81 -2.94 5.76 -11.02
C ASP A 81 -3.61 6.81 -10.12
N LEU A 82 -3.59 6.57 -8.80
CA LEU A 82 -4.03 7.51 -7.76
C LEU A 82 -3.09 8.72 -7.55
N GLY A 83 -1.97 8.78 -8.27
CA GLY A 83 -1.02 9.90 -8.19
C GLY A 83 0.16 9.67 -7.25
N ALA A 84 0.46 8.43 -6.86
CA ALA A 84 1.69 8.14 -6.13
C ALA A 84 2.91 8.68 -6.89
N PRO A 85 3.85 9.34 -6.21
CA PRO A 85 5.13 9.66 -6.82
C PRO A 85 5.79 8.36 -7.25
N LYS A 86 6.24 8.29 -8.50
CA LYS A 86 7.11 7.20 -8.94
C LYS A 86 8.33 7.25 -8.06
N THR A 87 8.45 6.34 -7.10
CA THR A 87 9.67 6.21 -6.31
C THR A 87 10.77 5.83 -7.28
N ASP A 88 11.67 6.79 -7.51
CA ASP A 88 12.86 6.68 -8.34
C ASP A 88 13.81 5.62 -7.74
N GLY A 89 13.45 4.36 -7.91
CA GLY A 89 14.39 3.24 -7.96
C GLY A 89 14.68 2.83 -9.40
N GLN A 90 13.99 3.44 -10.36
CA GLN A 90 14.36 3.41 -11.77
C GLN A 90 15.06 4.72 -12.08
N VAL A 91 16.27 4.83 -11.51
CA VAL A 91 17.24 5.88 -11.83
C VAL A 91 17.20 6.07 -13.34
N GLU A 92 16.90 7.29 -13.70
CA GLU A 92 16.96 7.82 -15.03
C GLU A 92 18.17 7.22 -15.78
N SER A 93 17.94 6.33 -16.74
CA SER A 93 18.92 6.15 -17.82
C SER A 93 18.94 7.49 -18.54
N PRO A 94 20.04 8.26 -18.49
CA PRO A 94 20.08 9.57 -19.12
C PRO A 94 19.88 9.37 -20.62
N LYS A 95 18.79 9.93 -21.15
CA LYS A 95 18.59 10.07 -22.60
C LYS A 95 19.84 10.71 -23.19
N THR A 96 20.63 9.91 -23.87
CA THR A 96 21.80 10.37 -24.62
C THR A 96 21.37 10.59 -26.07
N LYS A 97 21.32 11.88 -26.41
CA LYS A 97 21.59 12.51 -27.71
C LYS A 97 20.60 12.37 -28.87
#